data_AF-A0AAV8WU14-F1
#
_entry.id   AF-A0AAV8WU14-F1
#
_cell.length_a   1.000
_cell.length_b   1.000
_cell.length_c   1.000
_cell.angle_alpha   90.00
_cell.angle_beta   90.00
_cell.angle_gamma   90.00
#
_symmetry.space_group_name_H-M   'P 1'
#
loop_
_entity.id
_entity.type
_entity.pdbx_description
1 polymer ?
#
loop_
_entity_poly.entity_id
_entity_poly.type
_entity_poly.pdbx_seq_one_letter_code
_entity_poly.pdbx_strand_id
1 'polypeptide(L)'
;MEISINQHLSKLIKLRIKEVLNLPNKDAPQQKNNLPGKCYYCSSKKKKNNRRTKYSCQKCGKFMCLEYCLMMCQDCNNGNEIGTE
;
A
#
# COMPACT_ATOMS: atom_id res chain seq x y z
N MET A 1 7.94 26.12 -2.56
CA MET A 1 8.14 26.34 -1.11
C MET A 1 7.45 25.20 -0.38
N GLU A 2 8.19 24.19 0.09
CA GLU A 2 7.60 23.07 0.85
C GLU A 2 7.44 23.52 2.31
N ILE A 3 6.20 23.68 2.75
CA ILE A 3 5.91 24.04 4.15
C ILE A 3 5.76 22.73 4.93
N SER A 4 6.75 22.43 5.77
CA SER A 4 6.69 21.31 6.70
C SER A 4 5.65 21.61 7.79
N ILE A 5 4.47 20.99 7.69
CA ILE A 5 3.40 21.17 8.67
C ILE A 5 3.80 20.45 9.96
N ASN A 6 3.98 21.23 11.03
CA ASN A 6 4.45 20.79 12.33
C ASN A 6 3.69 19.52 12.82
N GLN A 7 4.44 18.49 13.23
CA GLN A 7 3.91 17.17 13.54
C GLN A 7 2.95 17.18 14.74
N HIS A 8 3.07 18.18 15.63
CA HIS A 8 2.28 18.30 16.86
C HIS A 8 0.86 18.85 16.67
N LEU A 9 0.48 19.27 15.45
CA LEU A 9 -0.88 19.75 15.19
C LEU A 9 -1.89 18.59 15.13
N SER A 10 -3.09 18.83 15.65
CA SER A 10 -4.20 17.89 15.55
C SER A 10 -4.59 17.66 14.08
N LYS A 11 -5.10 16.45 13.77
CA LYS A 11 -5.49 16.08 12.39
C LYS A 11 -6.50 17.07 11.79
N LEU A 12 -7.44 17.56 12.60
CA LEU A 12 -8.44 18.53 12.16
C LEU A 12 -7.81 19.86 11.75
N ILE A 13 -6.86 20.36 12.55
CA ILE A 13 -6.14 21.61 12.23
C ILE A 13 -5.33 21.44 10.94
N LYS A 14 -4.65 20.32 10.76
CA LYS A 14 -3.90 20.01 9.53
C LYS A 14 -4.81 20.01 8.29
N LEU A 15 -6.02 19.47 8.39
CA LEU A 15 -7.01 19.47 7.31
C LEU A 15 -7.48 20.89 6.97
N ARG A 16 -7.85 21.68 7.98
CA ARG A 16 -8.30 23.07 7.78
C ARG A 16 -7.22 23.96 7.17
N ILE A 17 -5.96 23.79 7.59
CA ILE A 17 -4.82 24.52 7.00
C ILE A 17 -4.70 24.19 5.51
N LYS A 18 -4.83 22.92 5.12
CA LYS A 18 -4.77 22.53 3.70
C LYS A 18 -5.93 23.11 2.88
N GLU A 19 -7.14 23.14 3.44
CA GLU A 19 -8.31 23.74 2.79
C GLU A 19 -8.11 25.25 2.54
N VAL A 20 -7.71 26.00 3.57
CA VAL A 20 -7.50 27.46 3.46
C VAL A 20 -6.38 27.81 2.49
N LEU A 21 -5.32 27.00 2.47
CA LEU A 21 -4.15 27.23 1.61
C LEU A 21 -4.26 26.56 0.23
N ASN A 22 -5.39 25.93 -0.10
CA ASN A 22 -5.58 25.14 -1.34
C ASN A 22 -4.43 24.14 -1.60
N LEU A 23 -3.92 23.51 -0.54
CA LEU A 23 -2.84 22.54 -0.67
C LEU A 23 -3.38 21.19 -1.15
N PRO A 24 -2.70 20.51 -2.08
CA PRO A 24 -3.11 19.19 -2.53
C PRO A 24 -3.06 18.19 -1.37
N ASN A 25 -4.19 17.50 -1.14
CA ASN A 25 -4.26 16.39 -0.20
C ASN A 25 -3.46 15.19 -0.75
N LYS A 26 -2.15 15.18 -0.52
CA LYS A 26 -1.27 14.04 -0.85
C LYS A 26 -1.58 12.78 -0.04
N ASP A 27 -2.49 12.84 0.94
CA ASP A 27 -2.92 11.70 1.77
C ASP A 27 -4.07 10.89 1.16
N ALA A 28 -4.56 11.23 -0.04
CA ALA A 28 -5.38 10.27 -0.77
C ALA A 28 -4.48 9.07 -1.08
N PRO A 29 -4.80 7.84 -0.61
CA PRO A 29 -4.02 6.67 -0.95
C PRO A 29 -3.98 6.60 -2.47
N GLN A 30 -2.80 6.83 -3.06
CA GLN A 30 -2.60 6.66 -4.48
C GLN A 30 -3.00 5.22 -4.77
N GLN A 31 -4.14 5.04 -5.45
CA GLN A 31 -4.50 3.75 -6.03
C GLN A 31 -3.46 3.48 -7.12
N LYS A 32 -2.32 2.92 -6.72
CA LYS A 32 -1.32 2.36 -7.63
C LYS A 32 -2.05 1.33 -8.47
N ASN A 33 -2.32 1.66 -9.73
CA ASN A 33 -2.79 0.81 -10.82
C ASN A 33 -3.32 -0.56 -10.37
N ASN A 34 -4.63 -0.64 -10.10
CA ASN A 34 -5.38 -1.83 -9.68
C ASN A 34 -5.41 -2.96 -10.74
N LEU A 35 -4.36 -3.16 -11.54
CA LEU A 35 -4.30 -4.31 -12.42
C LEU A 35 -4.06 -5.56 -11.56
N PRO A 36 -5.01 -6.50 -11.50
CA PRO A 36 -4.91 -7.63 -10.59
C PRO A 36 -3.80 -8.59 -11.07
N GLY A 37 -2.85 -8.90 -10.19
CA GLY A 37 -1.70 -9.78 -10.44
C GLY A 37 -1.90 -11.22 -10.00
N LYS A 38 -0.89 -12.08 -10.20
CA LYS A 38 -0.89 -13.46 -9.66
C LYS A 38 -0.31 -13.47 -8.25
N CYS A 39 -0.78 -14.41 -7.41
CA CYS A 39 -0.29 -14.52 -6.05
C CYS A 39 1.17 -15.00 -6.00
N TYR A 40 2.04 -14.26 -5.33
CA TYR A 40 3.47 -14.58 -5.20
C TYR A 40 3.73 -15.92 -4.48
N TYR A 41 2.95 -16.23 -3.44
CA TYR A 41 3.13 -17.43 -2.61
C TYR A 41 2.49 -18.70 -3.19
N CYS A 42 1.64 -18.57 -4.21
CA CYS A 42 0.97 -19.72 -4.78
C CYS A 42 1.87 -20.37 -5.84
N SER A 43 2.22 -21.64 -5.65
CA SER A 43 2.90 -22.42 -6.69
C SER A 43 2.03 -22.52 -7.96
N SER A 44 2.65 -22.50 -9.14
CA SER A 44 1.99 -22.49 -10.46
C SER A 44 0.98 -23.62 -10.71
N LYS A 45 1.09 -24.73 -9.98
CA LYS A 45 0.17 -25.88 -10.09
C LYS A 45 -1.11 -25.74 -9.26
N LYS A 46 -1.19 -24.77 -8.33
CA LYS A 46 -2.39 -24.58 -7.50
C LYS A 46 -3.42 -23.72 -8.24
N LYS A 47 -4.69 -24.12 -8.22
CA LYS A 47 -5.85 -23.37 -8.77
C LYS A 47 -5.84 -21.87 -8.38
N LYS A 48 -5.33 -21.56 -7.17
CA LYS A 48 -5.25 -20.21 -6.63
C LYS A 48 -4.21 -19.32 -7.31
N ASN A 49 -3.17 -19.85 -7.96
CA ASN A 49 -2.20 -19.03 -8.70
C ASN A 49 -2.77 -18.54 -10.06
N ASN A 50 -3.65 -19.33 -10.67
CA ASN A 50 -4.32 -18.93 -11.90
C ASN A 50 -5.42 -17.88 -11.68
N ARG A 51 -5.86 -17.70 -10.43
CA ARG A 51 -6.78 -16.62 -10.06
C ARG A 51 -5.99 -15.33 -9.85
N ARG A 52 -6.27 -14.32 -10.68
CA ARG A 52 -5.75 -12.97 -10.44
C ARG A 52 -6.33 -12.40 -9.14
N THR A 53 -5.50 -11.72 -8.37
CA THR A 53 -5.84 -11.11 -7.08
C THR A 53 -5.62 -9.61 -7.14
N LYS A 54 -6.51 -8.86 -6.49
CA LYS A 54 -6.39 -7.41 -6.31
C LYS A 54 -5.65 -7.03 -5.03
N TYR A 55 -5.39 -8.00 -4.15
CA TYR A 55 -4.75 -7.74 -2.87
C TYR A 55 -3.23 -7.74 -3.02
N SER A 56 -2.58 -6.70 -2.49
CA SER A 56 -1.14 -6.54 -2.50
C SER A 56 -0.61 -6.11 -1.13
N CYS A 57 0.64 -6.46 -0.84
CA CYS A 57 1.32 -6.05 0.38
C CYS A 57 1.52 -4.52 0.37
N GLN A 58 1.15 -3.84 1.46
CA GLN A 58 1.32 -2.38 1.55
C GLN A 58 2.80 -1.94 1.55
N LYS A 59 3.72 -2.80 2.02
CA LYS A 59 5.16 -2.50 2.09
C LYS A 59 5.91 -2.78 0.78
N CYS A 60 5.74 -3.97 0.19
CA CYS A 60 6.51 -4.42 -0.97
C CYS A 60 5.71 -4.58 -2.27
N GLY A 61 4.39 -4.36 -2.26
CA GLY A 61 3.54 -4.45 -3.45
C GLY A 61 3.30 -5.85 -4.01
N LYS A 62 3.87 -6.92 -3.43
CA LYS A 62 3.63 -8.30 -3.85
C LYS A 62 2.14 -8.65 -3.80
N PHE A 63 1.61 -9.25 -4.87
CA PHE A 63 0.23 -9.72 -4.95
C PHE A 63 0.02 -11.00 -4.12
N MET A 64 -1.10 -11.08 -3.40
CA MET A 64 -1.42 -12.18 -2.48
C MET A 64 -2.87 -12.62 -2.68
N CYS A 65 -3.13 -13.93 -2.70
CA CYS A 65 -4.51 -14.44 -2.68
C CYS A 65 -5.10 -14.27 -1.27
N LEU A 66 -6.42 -14.46 -1.10
CA LEU A 66 -7.10 -14.26 0.19
C LEU A 66 -6.51 -15.08 1.35
N GLU A 67 -5.87 -16.23 1.08
CA GLU A 67 -5.23 -17.04 2.13
C GLU A 67 -3.95 -16.42 2.65
N TYR A 68 -3.26 -15.67 1.81
CA TYR A 68 -2.03 -14.94 2.15
C TYR A 68 -2.31 -13.44 2.36
N CYS A 69 -3.58 -13.01 2.26
CA CYS A 69 -3.97 -11.62 2.28
C CYS A 69 -4.00 -11.09 3.73
N LEU A 70 -2.84 -10.63 4.17
CA LEU A 70 -2.67 -9.77 5.34
C LEU A 70 -2.39 -8.33 4.89
N MET A 71 -2.44 -7.35 5.79
CA MET A 71 -2.04 -5.97 5.47
C MET A 71 -0.57 -5.88 5.00
N MET A 72 0.27 -6.81 5.48
CA MET A 72 1.67 -6.99 5.09
C MET A 72 1.97 -8.46 4.81
N CYS A 73 2.79 -8.75 3.81
CA CYS A 73 3.19 -10.13 3.50
C CYS A 73 4.13 -10.71 4.57
N GLN A 74 4.21 -12.05 4.65
CA GLN A 74 5.06 -12.73 5.62
C GLN A 74 6.54 -12.33 5.52
N ASP A 75 7.06 -12.14 4.30
CA ASP A 75 8.46 -11.72 4.12
C ASP A 75 8.70 -10.35 4.77
N CYS A 76 7.78 -9.40 4.55
CA CYS A 76 7.85 -8.08 5.16
C CYS A 76 7.64 -8.10 6.67
N ASN A 77 6.82 -9.02 7.18
CA ASN A 77 6.61 -9.21 8.61
C ASN A 77 7.84 -9.82 9.29
N ASN A 78 8.59 -10.67 8.58
CA ASN A 78 9.79 -11.34 9.09
C ASN A 78 11.07 -10.50 8.91
N GLY A 79 10.96 -9.26 8.40
CA GLY A 79 12.12 -8.39 8.16
C GLY A 79 12.93 -8.72 6.90
N ASN A 80 12.44 -9.60 6.03
CA ASN A 80 13.06 -9.89 4.74
C ASN A 80 12.66 -8.80 3.73
N GLU A 81 13.34 -7.67 3.80
CA GLU A 81 13.17 -6.53 2.89
C GLU A 81 13.83 -6.85 1.55
N ILE A 82 13.07 -7.48 0.65
CA ILE A 82 13.51 -7.62 -0.74
C ILE A 82 13.10 -6.33 -1.45
N GLY A 83 14.04 -5.41 -1.59
CA GLY A 83 13.90 -4.21 -2.39
C GLY A 83 13.52 -4.58 -3.82
N THR A 84 12.42 -4.02 -4.30
CA THR A 84 12.08 -4.02 -5.72
C THR A 84 12.78 -2.83 -6.35
N GLU A 85 13.90 -3.09 -7.03
CA GLU A 85 14.42 -2.21 -8.10
C GLU A 85 13.47 -2.21 -9.30
#